data_AF-A0A934AWD0-F1
#
_entry.id   AF-A0A934AWD0-F1
#
_cell.length_a   1.000
_cell.length_b   1.000
_cell.length_c   1.000
_cell.angle_alpha   90.00
_cell.angle_beta   90.00
_cell.angle_gamma   90.00
#
_symmetry.space_group_name_H-M   'P 1'
#
loop_
_entity.id
_entity.type
_entity.pdbx_description
1 polymer ?
#
loop_
_entity_poly.entity_id
_entity_poly.type
_entity_poly.pdbx_seq_one_letter_code
_entity_poly.pdbx_strand_id
1 'polypeptide(L)'
;MPITFIDVERQKSLRIVLLLFLLVAFYFIFAFIVAQAVVLFMFRADSFFVFGSLKYAAIIAVFVLTLAVVHFSISGYTAVQRVIEQVRAGDPDPEDGIHRQLVNIIEEIHVASGNVRKIRCMVIPTLSMNALAVTDLRGEAVIAITEGLLSRLSRDQLEAVVAHEAYHILSGDCLETSIAASLFGIYASAVEGLKGVSEEDFRAVPFLFLFWVLSTLGSLVTMFISREREYRADAGAVRMTRNPLALAEALHRISARWSGTGFISDGLEMLCISSPTIDAHDESEGWLDDLLSTHPPVRKRIAVLLGMAHVSASVLDSQDRSRTAVQMPGSPASSVYGGSAQEPVVVCPSCRGQLTRESSESTVVFRCRSCMGLLVDNDKIPRILARKQVTCTDRLLALVRAVTADNQRSLAIRQKRLKEKKNEETILCPKCNRVMFRTFYSYAYLIEIDRCSVCHVTWFDTDELEMLQCLIENKIAGTIGIASDVQDV
;
A
#
# COMPACT_ATOMS: atom_id res chain seq x y z
N MET A 1 -12.32 38.00 1.92
CA MET A 1 -12.05 38.26 0.49
C MET A 1 -11.86 36.92 -0.18
N PRO A 2 -12.35 36.68 -1.42
CA PRO A 2 -12.05 35.44 -2.13
C PRO A 2 -10.53 35.35 -2.35
N ILE A 3 -9.95 34.21 -1.99
CA ILE A 3 -8.52 33.92 -2.18
C ILE A 3 -8.23 34.02 -3.67
N THR A 4 -7.29 34.88 -4.07
CA THR A 4 -6.93 35.03 -5.49
C THR A 4 -6.00 33.89 -5.90
N PHE A 5 -5.91 33.61 -7.21
CA PHE A 5 -4.98 32.59 -7.73
C PHE A 5 -3.53 32.86 -7.30
N ILE A 6 -3.14 34.13 -7.22
CA ILE A 6 -1.83 34.59 -6.74
C ILE A 6 -1.61 34.23 -5.27
N ASP A 7 -2.66 34.33 -4.44
CA ASP A 7 -2.57 33.96 -3.02
C ASP A 7 -2.38 32.44 -2.87
N VAL A 8 -3.01 31.62 -3.71
CA VAL A 8 -2.82 30.16 -3.73
C VAL A 8 -1.38 29.81 -4.12
N GLU A 9 -0.87 30.43 -5.18
CA GLU A 9 0.48 30.18 -5.68
C GLU A 9 1.56 30.64 -4.68
N ARG A 10 1.34 31.78 -4.01
CA ARG A 10 2.20 32.29 -2.93
C ARG A 10 2.18 31.40 -1.70
N GLN A 11 1.01 30.87 -1.31
CA GLN A 11 0.92 29.91 -0.19
C GLN A 11 1.70 28.64 -0.47
N LYS A 12 1.69 28.14 -1.71
CA LYS A 12 2.46 26.94 -2.10
C LYS A 12 3.96 27.15 -2.01
N SER A 13 4.44 28.29 -2.53
CA SER A 13 5.84 28.68 -2.41
C SER A 13 6.31 28.76 -0.96
N LEU A 14 5.50 29.34 -0.07
CA LEU A 14 5.84 29.45 1.35
C LEU A 14 5.94 28.08 2.05
N ARG A 15 5.07 27.12 1.71
CA ARG A 15 5.11 25.77 2.27
C ARG A 15 6.35 25.01 1.83
N ILE A 16 6.71 25.08 0.55
CA ILE A 16 7.94 24.44 0.05
C ILE A 16 9.18 25.04 0.73
N VAL A 17 9.22 26.36 0.92
CA VAL A 17 10.29 27.04 1.67
C VAL A 17 10.31 26.61 3.13
N LEU A 18 9.13 26.45 3.77
CA LEU A 18 9.02 25.96 5.15
C LEU A 18 9.56 24.53 5.28
N LEU A 19 9.25 23.63 4.32
CA LEU A 19 9.79 22.27 4.28
C LEU A 19 11.32 22.28 4.20
N LEU A 20 11.88 23.11 3.31
CA LEU A 20 13.34 23.28 3.19
C LEU A 20 13.95 23.82 4.48
N PHE A 21 13.32 24.82 5.10
CA PHE A 21 13.78 25.39 6.36
C PHE A 21 13.79 24.36 7.49
N LEU A 22 12.73 23.56 7.62
CA LEU A 22 12.64 22.49 8.61
C LEU A 22 13.75 21.45 8.39
N LEU A 23 14.00 21.07 7.14
CA LEU A 23 15.08 20.15 6.79
C LEU A 23 16.47 20.70 7.15
N VAL A 24 16.73 21.99 6.88
CA VAL A 24 17.98 22.66 7.26
C VAL A 24 18.15 22.68 8.78
N ALA A 25 17.10 23.06 9.52
CA ALA A 25 17.10 23.07 10.98
C ALA A 25 17.41 21.66 11.52
N PHE A 26 16.83 20.62 10.93
CA PHE A 26 17.14 19.23 11.26
C PHE A 26 18.62 18.89 11.06
N TYR A 27 19.18 19.11 9.86
CA TYR A 27 20.58 18.78 9.60
C TYR A 27 21.53 19.52 10.54
N PHE A 28 21.17 20.75 10.93
CA PHE A 28 21.92 21.52 11.90
C PHE A 28 21.88 20.90 13.30
N ILE A 29 20.69 20.53 13.79
CA ILE A 29 20.53 19.83 15.09
C ILE A 29 21.28 18.50 15.08
N PHE A 30 21.19 17.73 14.01
CA PHE A 30 21.92 16.47 13.88
C PHE A 30 23.44 16.66 13.90
N ALA A 31 23.96 17.59 13.09
CA ALA A 31 25.37 17.91 13.08
C ALA A 31 25.86 18.38 14.45
N PHE A 32 25.04 19.16 15.17
CA PHE A 32 25.31 19.58 16.55
C PHE A 32 25.42 18.38 17.49
N ILE A 33 24.45 17.47 17.50
CA ILE A 33 24.44 16.27 18.37
C ILE A 33 25.65 15.37 18.07
N VAL A 34 25.93 15.12 16.79
CA VAL A 34 27.08 14.29 16.38
C VAL A 34 28.39 14.93 16.80
N ALA A 35 28.56 16.24 16.61
CA ALA A 35 29.76 16.95 17.03
C ALA A 35 29.97 16.87 18.55
N GLN A 36 28.90 16.98 19.33
CA GLN A 36 28.94 16.82 20.79
C GLN A 36 29.35 15.41 21.20
N ALA A 37 28.73 14.38 20.60
CA ALA A 37 29.07 12.98 20.87
C ALA A 37 30.54 12.67 20.56
N VAL A 38 31.06 13.17 19.44
CA VAL A 38 32.47 13.01 19.06
C VAL A 38 33.40 13.69 20.05
N VAL A 39 33.09 14.91 20.51
CA VAL A 39 33.94 15.64 21.47
C VAL A 39 33.95 14.96 22.84
N LEU A 40 32.78 14.55 23.34
CA LEU A 40 32.69 13.79 24.60
C LEU A 40 33.49 12.49 24.53
N PHE A 41 33.43 11.78 23.40
CA PHE A 41 34.17 10.53 23.18
C PHE A 41 35.68 10.74 23.07
N MET A 42 36.13 11.69 22.23
CA MET A 42 37.55 11.91 21.96
C MET A 42 38.29 12.56 23.13
N PHE A 43 37.67 13.50 23.83
CA PHE A 43 38.34 14.34 24.81
C PHE A 43 38.04 13.98 26.26
N ARG A 44 37.13 13.01 26.53
CA ARG A 44 36.61 12.70 27.89
C ARG A 44 36.31 13.98 28.68
N ALA A 45 35.79 15.00 28.00
CA ALA A 45 35.63 16.33 28.55
C ALA A 45 34.33 16.41 29.36
N ASP A 46 34.38 17.04 30.53
CA ASP A 46 33.23 17.22 31.43
C ASP A 46 32.30 18.38 31.01
N SER A 47 32.64 19.13 29.95
CA SER A 47 31.95 20.37 29.57
C SER A 47 31.44 20.40 28.13
N PHE A 48 30.24 20.94 27.96
CA PHE A 48 29.30 20.75 26.83
C PHE A 48 29.50 21.66 25.60
N PHE A 49 30.63 22.35 25.42
CA PHE A 49 30.71 23.47 24.48
C PHE A 49 31.71 23.28 23.32
N VAL A 50 31.18 22.90 22.14
CA VAL A 50 31.94 22.62 20.91
C VAL A 50 32.00 23.83 19.95
N PHE A 51 31.22 24.88 20.19
CA PHE A 51 31.02 25.99 19.23
C PHE A 51 31.78 27.29 19.59
N GLY A 52 32.99 27.17 20.14
CA GLY A 52 33.74 28.33 20.63
C GLY A 52 34.27 29.30 19.56
N SER A 53 34.30 28.92 18.28
CA SER A 53 34.89 29.74 17.21
C SER A 53 33.94 29.87 16.00
N LEU A 54 33.68 31.14 15.63
CA LEU A 54 32.86 31.54 14.49
C LEU A 54 33.30 30.89 13.17
N LYS A 55 34.61 30.61 13.00
CA LYS A 55 35.14 29.97 11.79
C LYS A 55 34.61 28.54 11.61
N TYR A 56 34.61 27.74 12.68
CA TYR A 56 34.10 26.37 12.62
C TYR A 56 32.58 26.34 12.50
N ALA A 57 31.87 27.24 13.18
CA ALA A 57 30.42 27.38 13.03
C ALA A 57 30.01 27.70 11.58
N ALA A 58 30.73 28.60 10.90
CA ALA A 58 30.47 28.94 9.50
C ALA A 58 30.70 27.75 8.55
N ILE A 59 31.79 26.99 8.74
CA ILE A 59 32.09 25.80 7.93
C ILE A 59 30.99 24.74 8.08
N ILE A 60 30.56 24.47 9.32
CA ILE A 60 29.48 23.52 9.60
C ILE A 60 28.17 23.99 8.98
N ALA A 61 27.83 25.28 9.09
CA ALA A 61 26.61 25.83 8.53
C ALA A 61 26.56 25.69 7.00
N VAL A 62 27.66 25.97 6.29
CA VAL A 62 27.75 25.78 4.83
C VAL A 62 27.62 24.30 4.46
N PHE A 63 28.28 23.41 5.21
CA PHE A 63 28.18 21.97 4.97
C PHE A 63 26.75 21.45 5.17
N VAL A 64 26.11 21.82 6.28
CA VAL A 64 24.71 21.50 6.61
C VAL A 64 23.76 22.02 5.53
N LEU A 65 23.91 23.28 5.11
CA LEU A 65 23.09 23.86 4.05
C LEU A 65 23.25 23.11 2.74
N THR A 66 24.49 22.76 2.37
CA THR A 66 24.79 22.00 1.15
C THR A 66 24.13 20.63 1.19
N LEU A 67 24.26 19.90 2.30
CA LEU A 67 23.60 18.60 2.48
C LEU A 67 22.07 18.72 2.41
N ALA A 68 21.50 19.72 3.05
CA ALA A 68 20.06 19.96 3.03
C ALA A 68 19.55 20.24 1.61
N VAL A 69 20.23 21.10 0.85
CA VAL A 69 19.88 21.42 -0.54
C VAL A 69 20.02 20.18 -1.44
N VAL A 70 21.09 19.41 -1.29
CA VAL A 70 21.28 18.16 -2.06
C VAL A 70 20.18 17.16 -1.72
N HIS A 71 19.88 16.94 -0.44
CA HIS A 71 18.83 16.01 -0.03
C HIS A 71 17.46 16.47 -0.53
N PHE A 72 17.11 17.75 -0.36
CA PHE A 72 15.88 18.32 -0.90
C PHE A 72 15.77 18.15 -2.41
N SER A 73 16.85 18.41 -3.14
CA SER A 73 16.88 18.26 -4.59
C SER A 73 16.65 16.81 -5.01
N ILE A 74 17.36 15.86 -4.40
CA ILE A 74 17.19 14.44 -4.71
C ILE A 74 15.74 14.03 -4.39
N SER A 75 15.25 14.31 -3.18
CA SER A 75 13.90 13.93 -2.76
C SER A 75 12.82 14.60 -3.61
N GLY A 76 13.01 15.83 -4.04
CA GLY A 76 12.06 16.53 -4.90
C GLY A 76 12.03 16.02 -6.34
N TYR A 77 13.17 15.65 -6.91
CA TYR A 77 13.29 15.17 -8.29
C TYR A 77 13.17 13.65 -8.45
N THR A 78 13.18 12.88 -7.36
CA THR A 78 13.02 11.42 -7.38
C THR A 78 11.84 10.95 -6.51
N ALA A 79 10.92 11.86 -6.14
CA ALA A 79 9.77 11.53 -5.30
C ALA A 79 8.94 10.38 -5.88
N VAL A 80 8.55 10.50 -7.15
CA VAL A 80 7.76 9.49 -7.88
C VAL A 80 8.44 8.13 -7.87
N GLN A 81 9.72 8.08 -8.27
CA GLN A 81 10.48 6.83 -8.32
C GLN A 81 10.57 6.15 -6.95
N ARG A 82 10.90 6.90 -5.90
CA ARG A 82 11.03 6.36 -4.55
C ARG A 82 9.71 5.80 -4.01
N VAL A 83 8.61 6.53 -4.20
CA VAL A 83 7.29 6.08 -3.75
C VAL A 83 6.88 4.80 -4.48
N ILE A 84 7.07 4.74 -5.81
CA ILE A 84 6.76 3.56 -6.64
C ILE A 84 7.58 2.34 -6.18
N GLU A 85 8.87 2.49 -5.96
CA GLU A 85 9.76 1.43 -5.49
C GLU A 85 9.34 0.93 -4.09
N GLN A 86 8.99 1.87 -3.19
CA GLN A 86 8.60 1.57 -1.82
C GLN A 86 7.27 0.80 -1.74
N VAL A 87 6.28 1.17 -2.56
CA VAL A 87 5.00 0.43 -2.63
C VAL A 87 5.04 -0.75 -3.60
N ARG A 88 6.15 -0.97 -4.30
CA ARG A 88 6.32 -2.00 -5.34
C ARG A 88 5.25 -1.89 -6.43
N ALA A 89 4.89 -0.67 -6.81
CA ALA A 89 3.94 -0.44 -7.89
C ALA A 89 4.53 -0.88 -9.23
N GLY A 90 3.73 -1.57 -10.04
CA GLY A 90 4.09 -2.02 -11.39
C GLY A 90 3.13 -1.49 -12.45
N ASP A 91 3.49 -1.64 -13.72
CA ASP A 91 2.61 -1.28 -14.83
C ASP A 91 1.36 -2.19 -14.87
N PRO A 92 0.20 -1.65 -15.29
CA PRO A 92 -1.00 -2.47 -15.48
C PRO A 92 -0.78 -3.57 -16.53
N ASP A 93 -1.07 -4.81 -16.17
CA ASP A 93 -1.01 -5.96 -17.07
C ASP A 93 -2.05 -5.84 -18.22
N PRO A 94 -1.63 -5.78 -19.49
CA PRO A 94 -2.53 -5.63 -20.63
C PRO A 94 -3.42 -6.86 -20.89
N GLU A 95 -3.05 -8.03 -20.39
CA GLU A 95 -3.84 -9.26 -20.54
C GLU A 95 -5.02 -9.29 -19.56
N ASP A 96 -4.97 -8.48 -18.50
CA ASP A 96 -5.96 -8.43 -17.45
C ASP A 96 -7.12 -7.48 -17.78
N GLY A 97 -8.35 -7.99 -17.72
CA GLY A 97 -9.56 -7.22 -18.00
C GLY A 97 -9.77 -6.04 -17.05
N ILE A 98 -9.48 -6.20 -15.76
CA ILE A 98 -9.67 -5.13 -14.75
C ILE A 98 -8.61 -4.05 -14.92
N HIS A 99 -7.38 -4.43 -15.27
CA HIS A 99 -6.31 -3.46 -15.53
C HIS A 99 -6.57 -2.67 -16.81
N ARG A 100 -7.08 -3.32 -17.86
CA ARG A 100 -7.56 -2.61 -19.05
C ARG A 100 -8.68 -1.63 -18.71
N GLN A 101 -9.62 -1.99 -17.84
CA GLN A 101 -10.65 -1.07 -17.37
C GLN A 101 -10.04 0.13 -16.64
N LEU A 102 -9.04 -0.08 -15.78
CA LEU A 102 -8.32 1.00 -15.12
C LEU A 102 -7.67 1.96 -16.14
N VAL A 103 -6.98 1.41 -17.14
CA VAL A 103 -6.34 2.21 -18.20
C VAL A 103 -7.38 3.06 -18.94
N ASN A 104 -8.54 2.48 -19.27
CA ASN A 104 -9.64 3.21 -19.91
C ASN A 104 -10.16 4.36 -19.02
N ILE A 105 -10.39 4.09 -17.72
CA ILE A 105 -10.83 5.11 -16.76
C ILE A 105 -9.83 6.26 -16.67
N ILE A 106 -8.54 5.95 -16.62
CA ILE A 106 -7.48 6.96 -16.54
C ILE A 106 -7.48 7.84 -17.80
N GLU A 107 -7.65 7.24 -18.98
CA GLU A 107 -7.77 7.98 -20.24
C GLU A 107 -9.02 8.88 -20.27
N GLU A 108 -10.17 8.37 -19.80
CA GLU A 108 -11.41 9.14 -19.69
C GLU A 108 -11.25 10.35 -18.76
N ILE A 109 -10.61 10.17 -17.60
CA ILE A 109 -10.30 11.27 -16.67
C ILE A 109 -9.28 12.24 -17.27
N HIS A 110 -8.30 11.75 -18.03
CA HIS A 110 -7.35 12.59 -18.74
C HIS A 110 -8.08 13.52 -19.74
N VAL A 111 -8.99 12.96 -20.53
CA VAL A 111 -9.85 13.73 -21.44
C VAL A 111 -10.76 14.71 -20.69
N ALA A 112 -11.42 14.27 -19.61
CA ALA A 112 -12.30 15.12 -18.79
C ALA A 112 -11.54 16.27 -18.12
N SER A 113 -10.25 16.09 -17.83
CA SER A 113 -9.36 17.13 -17.30
C SER A 113 -8.91 18.16 -18.34
N GLY A 114 -9.17 17.91 -19.63
CA GLY A 114 -8.70 18.74 -20.73
C GLY A 114 -7.25 18.48 -21.15
N ASN A 115 -6.71 17.29 -20.87
CA ASN A 115 -5.34 16.87 -21.22
C ASN A 115 -4.25 17.82 -20.70
N VAL A 116 -4.48 18.47 -19.56
CA VAL A 116 -3.57 19.48 -19.00
C VAL A 116 -2.25 18.86 -18.53
N ARG A 117 -2.31 17.64 -17.96
CA ARG A 117 -1.14 16.92 -17.44
C ARG A 117 -1.28 15.44 -17.66
N LYS A 118 -0.26 14.81 -18.26
CA LYS A 118 -0.23 13.35 -18.47
C LYS A 118 -0.09 12.63 -17.13
N ILE A 119 -1.02 11.74 -16.84
CA ILE A 119 -1.05 10.93 -15.62
C ILE A 119 -0.78 9.49 -16.01
N ARG A 120 0.26 8.87 -15.43
CA ARG A 120 0.49 7.43 -15.58
C ARG A 120 -0.31 6.69 -14.50
N CYS A 121 -0.82 5.52 -14.84
CA CYS A 121 -1.43 4.63 -13.86
C CYS A 121 -0.50 3.47 -13.55
N MET A 122 -0.50 3.06 -12.28
CA MET A 122 0.25 1.90 -11.79
C MET A 122 -0.60 1.09 -10.82
N VAL A 123 -0.23 -0.17 -10.65
CA VAL A 123 -0.94 -1.11 -9.78
C VAL A 123 -0.04 -1.56 -8.64
N ILE A 124 -0.57 -1.47 -7.42
CA ILE A 124 0.10 -1.88 -6.18
C ILE A 124 -0.37 -3.31 -5.85
N PRO A 125 0.52 -4.30 -5.75
CA PRO A 125 0.17 -5.71 -5.57
C PRO A 125 -0.20 -6.03 -4.10
N THR A 126 -1.20 -5.33 -3.55
CA THR A 126 -1.67 -5.46 -2.16
C THR A 126 -3.18 -5.59 -2.09
N LEU A 127 -3.66 -6.31 -1.07
CA LEU A 127 -5.08 -6.49 -0.77
C LEU A 127 -5.68 -5.32 0.01
N SER A 128 -4.88 -4.37 0.48
CA SER A 128 -5.40 -3.15 1.12
C SER A 128 -6.25 -2.36 0.13
N MET A 129 -7.27 -1.64 0.61
CA MET A 129 -8.09 -0.77 -0.25
C MET A 129 -7.56 0.66 -0.18
N ASN A 130 -6.71 1.03 -1.13
CA ASN A 130 -6.13 2.37 -1.16
C ASN A 130 -5.85 2.83 -2.60
N ALA A 131 -5.75 4.14 -2.77
CA ALA A 131 -5.24 4.78 -3.97
C ALA A 131 -4.33 5.93 -3.53
N LEU A 132 -3.28 6.18 -4.30
CA LEU A 132 -2.37 7.28 -4.04
C LEU A 132 -2.05 8.04 -5.31
N ALA A 133 -1.89 9.36 -5.18
CA ALA A 133 -1.36 10.24 -6.19
C ALA A 133 0.02 10.74 -5.79
N VAL A 134 0.99 10.65 -6.71
CA VAL A 134 2.36 11.16 -6.50
C VAL A 134 2.82 12.00 -7.68
N THR A 135 3.52 13.10 -7.40
CA THR A 135 4.15 13.97 -8.40
C THR A 135 5.55 14.39 -7.97
N ASP A 136 6.39 14.79 -8.92
CA ASP A 136 7.73 15.30 -8.62
C ASP A 136 8.03 16.64 -9.29
N LEU A 137 9.20 17.22 -8.98
CA LEU A 137 9.68 18.47 -9.58
C LEU A 137 10.06 18.33 -11.07
N ARG A 138 10.12 17.11 -11.63
CA ARG A 138 10.32 16.90 -13.08
C ARG A 138 9.01 17.06 -13.86
N GLY A 139 7.87 17.07 -13.17
CA GLY A 139 6.55 17.13 -13.78
C GLY A 139 5.91 15.76 -13.95
N GLU A 140 6.56 14.67 -13.54
CA GLU A 140 5.97 13.33 -13.55
C GLU A 140 4.77 13.28 -12.61
N ALA A 141 3.75 12.52 -13.01
CA ALA A 141 2.51 12.36 -12.26
C ALA A 141 2.02 10.92 -12.40
N VAL A 142 1.78 10.27 -11.26
CA VAL A 142 1.38 8.86 -11.20
C VAL A 142 0.23 8.70 -10.22
N ILE A 143 -0.80 7.97 -10.63
CA ILE A 143 -1.84 7.44 -9.75
C ILE A 143 -1.58 5.94 -9.60
N ALA A 144 -1.31 5.48 -8.39
CA ALA A 144 -1.13 4.08 -8.09
C ALA A 144 -2.32 3.54 -7.29
N ILE A 145 -2.88 2.42 -7.74
CA ILE A 145 -4.10 1.84 -7.18
C ILE A 145 -3.83 0.42 -6.72
N THR A 146 -4.34 0.04 -5.55
CA THR A 146 -4.15 -1.31 -5.03
C THR A 146 -5.05 -2.34 -5.72
N GLU A 147 -4.58 -3.58 -5.85
CA GLU A 147 -5.39 -4.72 -6.31
C GLU A 147 -6.66 -4.91 -5.45
N GLY A 148 -6.54 -4.66 -4.15
CA GLY A 148 -7.66 -4.68 -3.21
C GLY A 148 -8.79 -3.73 -3.60
N LEU A 149 -8.45 -2.51 -4.05
CA LEU A 149 -9.41 -1.49 -4.47
C LEU A 149 -9.98 -1.82 -5.87
N LEU A 150 -9.13 -2.21 -6.82
CA LEU A 150 -9.54 -2.57 -8.19
C LEU A 150 -10.55 -3.74 -8.24
N SER A 151 -10.44 -4.67 -7.31
CA SER A 151 -11.30 -5.85 -7.24
C SER A 151 -12.62 -5.64 -6.50
N ARG A 152 -12.77 -4.56 -5.72
CA ARG A 152 -13.92 -4.33 -4.83
C ARG A 152 -14.79 -3.16 -5.22
N LEU A 153 -14.24 -2.18 -5.93
CA LEU A 153 -15.01 -1.06 -6.44
C LEU A 153 -15.66 -1.40 -7.78
N SER A 154 -16.88 -0.91 -7.98
CA SER A 154 -17.48 -0.89 -9.31
C SER A 154 -16.70 0.05 -10.23
N ARG A 155 -16.94 -0.05 -11.54
CA ARG A 155 -16.36 0.87 -12.53
C ARG A 155 -16.59 2.33 -12.16
N ASP A 156 -17.82 2.71 -11.84
CA ASP A 156 -18.20 4.10 -11.51
C ASP A 156 -17.56 4.57 -10.20
N GLN A 157 -17.47 3.67 -9.21
CA GLN A 157 -16.80 3.95 -7.93
C GLN A 157 -15.29 4.15 -8.12
N LEU A 158 -14.66 3.30 -8.94
CA LEU A 158 -13.25 3.42 -9.29
C LEU A 158 -12.98 4.71 -10.09
N GLU A 159 -13.83 5.04 -11.05
CA GLU A 159 -13.74 6.29 -11.82
C GLU A 159 -13.84 7.52 -10.90
N ALA A 160 -14.74 7.52 -9.93
CA ALA A 160 -14.86 8.58 -8.94
C ALA A 160 -13.60 8.73 -8.06
N VAL A 161 -13.01 7.62 -7.62
CA VAL A 161 -11.75 7.63 -6.84
C VAL A 161 -10.58 8.13 -7.70
N VAL A 162 -10.47 7.65 -8.94
CA VAL A 162 -9.43 8.12 -9.87
C VAL A 162 -9.57 9.61 -10.17
N ALA A 163 -10.79 10.11 -10.33
CA ALA A 163 -11.05 11.54 -10.53
C ALA A 163 -10.65 12.37 -9.30
N HIS A 164 -10.88 11.86 -8.09
CA HIS A 164 -10.44 12.48 -6.84
C HIS A 164 -8.91 12.59 -6.79
N GLU A 165 -8.20 11.50 -7.05
CA GLU A 165 -6.74 11.48 -7.08
C GLU A 165 -6.15 12.35 -8.21
N ALA A 166 -6.79 12.34 -9.38
CA ALA A 166 -6.40 13.20 -10.49
C ALA A 166 -6.56 14.68 -10.14
N TYR A 167 -7.59 15.06 -9.39
CA TYR A 167 -7.76 16.44 -8.94
C TYR A 167 -6.60 16.90 -8.04
N HIS A 168 -6.07 16.04 -7.17
CA HIS A 168 -4.89 16.38 -6.35
C HIS A 168 -3.65 16.69 -7.20
N ILE A 169 -3.49 15.98 -8.33
CA ILE A 169 -2.41 16.22 -9.29
C ILE A 169 -2.62 17.54 -10.03
N LEU A 170 -3.84 17.78 -10.52
CA LEU A 170 -4.19 18.93 -11.35
C LEU A 170 -4.22 20.23 -10.55
N SER A 171 -4.70 20.17 -9.31
CA SER A 171 -4.64 21.30 -8.37
C SER A 171 -3.21 21.63 -7.94
N GLY A 172 -2.26 20.71 -8.11
CA GLY A 172 -0.86 20.85 -7.71
C GLY A 172 -0.61 20.63 -6.22
N ASP A 173 -1.63 20.24 -5.46
CA ASP A 173 -1.51 19.99 -4.02
C ASP A 173 -0.73 18.70 -3.73
N CYS A 174 -0.72 17.77 -4.69
CA CYS A 174 0.04 16.52 -4.63
C CYS A 174 1.57 16.73 -4.59
N LEU A 175 2.10 17.84 -5.11
CA LEU A 175 3.56 18.05 -5.17
C LEU A 175 4.16 18.21 -3.78
N GLU A 176 3.54 19.02 -2.93
CA GLU A 176 4.02 19.27 -1.57
C GLU A 176 4.03 17.99 -0.74
N THR A 177 2.93 17.23 -0.80
CA THR A 177 2.79 15.97 -0.07
C THR A 177 3.75 14.89 -0.60
N SER A 178 3.98 14.83 -1.91
CA SER A 178 4.95 13.90 -2.53
C SER A 178 6.39 14.18 -2.11
N ILE A 179 6.79 15.46 -2.10
CA ILE A 179 8.13 15.87 -1.67
C ILE A 179 8.31 15.58 -0.17
N ALA A 180 7.30 15.91 0.66
CA ALA A 180 7.33 15.62 2.08
C ALA A 180 7.43 14.11 2.37
N ALA A 181 6.62 13.29 1.70
CA ALA A 181 6.67 11.83 1.82
C ALA A 181 8.05 11.28 1.43
N SER A 182 8.63 11.78 0.34
CA SER A 182 9.98 11.34 -0.09
C SER A 182 11.09 11.79 0.86
N LEU A 183 10.97 13.00 1.42
CA LEU A 183 11.93 13.55 2.38
C LEU A 183 11.94 12.78 3.70
N PHE A 184 10.76 12.51 4.25
CA PHE A 184 10.63 11.92 5.59
C PHE A 184 10.53 10.40 5.57
N GLY A 185 10.07 9.78 4.48
CA GLY A 185 9.91 8.33 4.35
C GLY A 185 11.21 7.52 4.47
N ILE A 186 12.36 8.13 4.17
CA ILE A 186 13.68 7.53 4.38
C ILE A 186 13.94 7.31 5.88
N TYR A 187 13.50 8.23 6.73
CA TYR A 187 13.72 8.12 8.18
C TYR A 187 12.81 7.06 8.80
N ALA A 188 11.57 6.91 8.31
CA ALA A 188 10.68 5.82 8.74
C ALA A 188 11.31 4.45 8.45
N SER A 189 11.80 4.24 7.22
CA SER A 189 12.52 3.02 6.83
C SER A 189 13.78 2.79 7.67
N ALA A 190 14.51 3.85 8.04
CA ALA A 190 15.69 3.75 8.89
C ALA A 190 15.32 3.30 10.32
N VAL A 191 14.26 3.85 10.92
CA VAL A 191 13.79 3.40 12.25
C VAL A 191 13.48 1.91 12.23
N GLU A 192 12.76 1.43 11.20
CA GLU A 192 12.40 0.02 11.09
C GLU A 192 13.63 -0.88 10.91
N GLY A 193 14.61 -0.46 10.10
CA GLY A 193 15.87 -1.19 9.93
C GLY A 193 16.71 -1.26 11.21
N LEU A 194 16.65 -0.23 12.08
CA LEU A 194 17.37 -0.23 13.36
C LEU A 194 16.63 -0.98 14.48
N LYS A 195 15.32 -1.27 14.37
CA LYS A 195 14.60 -2.11 15.35
C LYS A 195 15.12 -3.55 15.44
N GLY A 196 15.86 -4.02 14.42
CA GLY A 196 16.51 -5.34 14.41
C GLY A 196 17.91 -5.38 15.03
N VAL A 197 18.43 -4.26 15.55
CA VAL A 197 19.73 -4.20 16.22
C VAL A 197 19.57 -4.62 17.68
N SER A 198 20.40 -5.56 18.15
CA SER A 198 20.39 -6.09 19.52
C SER A 198 20.40 -4.97 20.58
N GLU A 199 19.57 -5.13 21.62
CA GLU A 199 19.43 -4.18 22.75
C GLU A 199 20.75 -3.90 23.49
N GLU A 200 21.78 -4.72 23.28
CA GLU A 200 23.09 -4.58 23.95
C GLU A 200 23.93 -3.39 23.42
N ASP A 201 23.62 -2.84 22.24
CA ASP A 201 24.33 -1.69 21.67
C ASP A 201 23.71 -0.35 22.12
N PHE A 202 24.00 0.05 23.36
CA PHE A 202 23.59 1.36 23.93
C PHE A 202 24.03 2.57 23.08
N ARG A 203 24.99 2.38 22.16
CA ARG A 203 25.48 3.39 21.21
C ARG A 203 24.48 3.74 20.10
N ALA A 204 23.50 2.88 19.81
CA ALA A 204 22.49 3.11 18.77
C ALA A 204 21.27 3.91 19.27
N VAL A 205 21.05 3.97 20.59
CA VAL A 205 19.88 4.59 21.22
C VAL A 205 19.72 6.09 20.86
N PRO A 206 20.76 6.93 20.83
CA PRO A 206 20.61 8.33 20.43
C PRO A 206 20.20 8.50 18.97
N PHE A 207 20.66 7.63 18.07
CA PHE A 207 20.30 7.65 16.65
C PHE A 207 18.86 7.18 16.45
N LEU A 208 18.43 6.13 17.16
CA LEU A 208 17.05 5.67 17.18
C LEU A 208 16.08 6.76 17.66
N PHE A 209 16.38 7.41 18.78
CA PHE A 209 15.57 8.51 19.31
C PHE A 209 15.47 9.67 18.31
N LEU A 210 16.58 10.04 17.69
CA LEU A 210 16.61 11.09 16.67
C LEU A 210 15.75 10.74 15.45
N PHE A 211 15.92 9.54 14.88
CA PHE A 211 15.12 9.10 13.72
C PHE A 211 13.62 8.99 14.07
N TRP A 212 13.28 8.62 15.30
CA TRP A 212 11.90 8.62 15.79
C TRP A 212 11.31 10.03 15.90
N VAL A 213 12.05 11.00 16.48
CA VAL A 213 11.64 12.43 16.51
C VAL A 213 11.44 12.99 15.09
N LEU A 214 12.19 12.50 14.11
CA LEU A 214 12.05 12.94 12.71
C LEU A 214 10.86 12.34 11.99
N SER A 215 10.60 11.05 12.20
CA SER A 215 9.40 10.40 11.69
C SER A 215 8.13 11.09 12.20
N THR A 216 8.13 11.48 13.49
CA THR A 216 7.02 12.23 14.09
C THR A 216 6.91 13.66 13.55
N LEU A 217 8.02 14.37 13.28
CA LEU A 217 7.99 15.67 12.59
C LEU A 217 7.39 15.60 11.18
N GLY A 218 7.67 14.53 10.43
CA GLY A 218 7.03 14.28 9.12
C GLY A 218 5.51 14.16 9.24
N SER A 219 5.02 13.54 10.32
CA SER A 219 3.59 13.45 10.64
C SER A 219 2.98 14.79 11.09
N LEU A 220 3.77 15.72 11.63
CA LEU A 220 3.30 17.06 11.94
C LEU A 220 3.12 17.92 10.69
N VAL A 221 3.93 17.71 9.66
CA VAL A 221 3.77 18.38 8.36
C VAL A 221 2.43 18.01 7.72
N THR A 222 1.96 16.76 7.89
CA THR A 222 0.69 16.30 7.34
C THR A 222 -0.51 16.89 8.06
N MET A 223 -0.39 17.19 9.36
CA MET A 223 -1.41 17.88 10.16
C MET A 223 -1.70 19.31 9.64
N PHE A 224 -0.76 19.93 8.93
CA PHE A 224 -0.95 21.24 8.29
C PHE A 224 -1.60 21.17 6.90
N ILE A 225 -1.92 19.97 6.40
CA ILE A 225 -2.68 19.80 5.16
C ILE A 225 -4.14 20.18 5.44
N SER A 226 -4.59 21.26 4.81
CA SER A 226 -5.92 21.83 5.06
C SER A 226 -7.03 20.85 4.67
N ARG A 227 -7.98 20.63 5.59
CA ARG A 227 -9.23 19.87 5.37
C ARG A 227 -10.00 20.32 4.14
N GLU A 228 -9.91 21.60 3.78
CA GLU A 228 -10.54 22.16 2.57
C GLU A 228 -10.04 21.50 1.28
N ARG A 229 -8.82 20.94 1.28
CA ARG A 229 -8.24 20.23 0.13
C ARG A 229 -9.09 19.04 -0.29
N GLU A 230 -9.50 18.22 0.68
CA GLU A 230 -10.30 17.01 0.42
C GLU A 230 -11.69 17.37 -0.10
N TYR A 231 -12.35 18.39 0.46
CA TYR A 231 -13.63 18.87 -0.06
C TYR A 231 -13.52 19.43 -1.49
N ARG A 232 -12.42 20.11 -1.81
CA ARG A 232 -12.16 20.59 -3.18
C ARG A 232 -11.89 19.43 -4.14
N ALA A 233 -11.19 18.40 -3.68
CA ALA A 233 -10.95 17.18 -4.46
C ALA A 233 -12.24 16.39 -4.69
N ASP A 234 -13.11 16.28 -3.69
CA ASP A 234 -14.44 15.68 -3.85
C ASP A 234 -15.29 16.46 -4.86
N ALA A 235 -15.35 17.78 -4.73
CA ALA A 235 -16.06 18.62 -5.69
C ALA A 235 -15.46 18.53 -7.11
N GLY A 236 -14.13 18.44 -7.21
CA GLY A 236 -13.40 18.25 -8.46
C GLY A 236 -13.73 16.90 -9.12
N ALA A 237 -13.71 15.83 -8.35
CA ALA A 237 -14.10 14.49 -8.80
C ALA A 237 -15.53 14.47 -9.33
N VAL A 238 -16.47 15.05 -8.56
CA VAL A 238 -17.88 15.17 -8.99
C VAL A 238 -18.02 16.01 -10.25
N ARG A 239 -17.23 17.06 -10.42
CA ARG A 239 -17.24 17.86 -11.64
C ARG A 239 -16.77 17.08 -12.86
N MET A 240 -15.81 16.18 -12.70
CA MET A 240 -15.24 15.35 -13.77
C MET A 240 -16.17 14.17 -14.12
N THR A 241 -16.67 13.44 -13.11
CA THR A 241 -17.47 12.22 -13.31
C THR A 241 -18.97 12.45 -13.36
N ARG A 242 -19.44 13.59 -12.84
CA ARG A 242 -20.86 13.92 -12.65
C ARG A 242 -21.62 12.92 -11.78
N ASN A 243 -20.92 12.17 -10.94
CA ASN A 243 -21.51 11.11 -10.11
C ASN A 243 -21.07 11.24 -8.63
N PRO A 244 -21.75 12.08 -7.83
CA PRO A 244 -21.44 12.22 -6.40
C PRO A 244 -21.78 10.99 -5.58
N LEU A 245 -22.77 10.20 -6.01
CA LEU A 245 -23.17 8.97 -5.31
C LEU A 245 -22.07 7.90 -5.40
N ALA A 246 -21.46 7.71 -6.57
CA ALA A 246 -20.38 6.74 -6.73
C ALA A 246 -19.18 7.04 -5.83
N LEU A 247 -18.82 8.32 -5.66
CA LEU A 247 -17.76 8.70 -4.73
C LEU A 247 -18.15 8.43 -3.28
N ALA A 248 -19.39 8.74 -2.89
CA ALA A 248 -19.89 8.46 -1.54
C ALA A 248 -19.88 6.95 -1.22
N GLU A 249 -20.33 6.11 -2.17
CA GLU A 249 -20.29 4.65 -2.05
C GLU A 249 -18.85 4.13 -1.97
N ALA A 250 -17.94 4.66 -2.79
CA ALA A 250 -16.53 4.28 -2.76
C ALA A 250 -15.87 4.62 -1.40
N LEU A 251 -16.06 5.85 -0.91
CA LEU A 251 -15.54 6.27 0.40
C LEU A 251 -16.13 5.45 1.54
N HIS A 252 -17.44 5.14 1.47
CA HIS A 252 -18.09 4.27 2.45
C HIS A 252 -17.42 2.90 2.50
N ARG A 253 -17.18 2.28 1.34
CA ARG A 253 -16.50 0.97 1.24
C ARG A 253 -15.07 1.00 1.75
N ILE A 254 -14.30 2.02 1.38
CA ILE A 254 -12.94 2.21 1.86
C ILE A 254 -12.93 2.35 3.39
N SER A 255 -13.89 3.11 3.94
CA SER A 255 -14.01 3.32 5.39
C SER A 255 -14.56 2.12 6.18
N ALA A 256 -15.26 1.19 5.53
CA ALA A 256 -15.97 0.06 6.17
C ALA A 256 -15.03 -1.07 6.69
N ARG A 257 -13.85 -0.72 7.21
CA ARG A 257 -12.95 -1.59 8.00
C ARG A 257 -12.45 -2.82 7.25
N TRP A 258 -11.73 -2.56 6.15
CA TRP A 258 -10.98 -3.57 5.40
C TRP A 258 -9.49 -3.48 5.69
N SER A 259 -9.07 -4.15 6.75
CA SER A 259 -7.67 -4.44 7.09
C SER A 259 -7.14 -5.55 6.17
N GLY A 260 -7.05 -5.27 4.87
CA GLY A 260 -6.37 -6.17 3.95
C GLY A 260 -4.90 -6.28 4.36
N THR A 261 -4.37 -7.49 4.49
CA THR A 261 -2.95 -7.72 4.78
C THR A 261 -2.11 -7.16 3.62
N GLY A 262 -1.34 -6.12 3.91
CA GLY A 262 -0.43 -5.48 2.97
C GLY A 262 -0.18 -4.03 3.39
N PHE A 263 0.91 -3.84 4.13
CA PHE A 263 1.33 -2.53 4.61
C PHE A 263 1.72 -1.65 3.43
N ILE A 264 1.03 -0.51 3.29
CA ILE A 264 1.68 0.66 2.71
C ILE A 264 2.61 1.15 3.82
N SER A 265 3.90 1.18 3.54
CA SER A 265 4.95 1.50 4.53
C SER A 265 4.69 2.82 5.26
N ASP A 266 5.06 2.85 6.54
CA ASP A 266 5.04 4.03 7.40
C ASP A 266 5.69 5.23 6.70
N GLY A 267 5.00 6.37 6.69
CA GLY A 267 5.45 7.62 6.05
C GLY A 267 4.87 7.93 4.66
N LEU A 268 4.16 6.99 4.02
CA LEU A 268 3.41 7.24 2.76
C LEU A 268 1.93 7.54 2.98
N GLU A 269 1.47 7.55 4.24
CA GLU A 269 0.06 7.74 4.59
C GLU A 269 -0.53 9.04 4.03
N MET A 270 0.29 10.09 3.95
CA MET A 270 -0.11 11.41 3.44
C MET A 270 -0.45 11.45 1.94
N LEU A 271 -0.09 10.40 1.20
CA LEU A 271 -0.39 10.26 -0.22
C LEU A 271 -1.65 9.43 -0.47
N CYS A 272 -2.15 8.77 0.55
CA CYS A 272 -3.24 7.80 0.46
C CYS A 272 -4.61 8.47 0.62
N ILE A 273 -5.63 7.93 -0.04
CA ILE A 273 -7.03 8.38 0.14
C ILE A 273 -7.56 8.08 1.55
N SER A 274 -7.03 7.05 2.20
CA SER A 274 -7.31 6.69 3.60
C SER A 274 -6.02 6.33 4.33
N SER A 275 -5.85 6.80 5.57
CA SER A 275 -4.72 6.40 6.40
C SER A 275 -4.78 4.88 6.70
N PRO A 276 -3.67 4.14 6.56
CA PRO A 276 -3.59 2.72 6.88
C PRO A 276 -3.75 2.41 8.38
N THR A 277 -3.54 3.41 9.25
CA THR A 277 -3.21 3.22 10.68
C THR A 277 -4.37 3.60 11.61
N ILE A 278 -5.58 3.78 11.09
CA ILE A 278 -6.72 4.22 11.91
C ILE A 278 -7.25 3.04 12.74
N ASP A 279 -6.87 3.02 14.01
CA ASP A 279 -7.64 2.38 15.08
C ASP A 279 -9.02 3.05 15.20
N ALA A 280 -10.01 2.29 15.63
CA ALA A 280 -11.41 2.69 15.80
C ALA A 280 -11.67 3.84 16.79
N HIS A 281 -10.63 4.58 17.19
CA HIS A 281 -10.65 5.66 18.17
C HIS A 281 -10.57 7.07 17.57
N ASP A 282 -10.40 7.23 16.25
CA ASP A 282 -10.38 8.55 15.60
C ASP A 282 -11.81 9.05 15.20
N GLU A 283 -12.85 8.42 15.77
CA GLU A 283 -14.26 8.80 15.60
C GLU A 283 -14.83 9.60 16.79
N SER A 284 -13.99 10.14 17.68
CA SER A 284 -14.46 11.06 18.73
C SER A 284 -14.71 12.46 18.16
N GLU A 285 -15.92 12.97 18.37
CA GLU A 285 -16.31 14.36 18.06
C GLU A 285 -15.73 15.35 19.09
N GLY A 286 -14.40 15.37 19.25
CA GLY A 286 -13.68 16.27 20.15
C GLY A 286 -12.89 17.32 19.37
N TRP A 287 -12.89 18.59 19.84
CA TRP A 287 -12.12 19.68 19.20
C TRP A 287 -10.60 19.40 19.12
N LEU A 288 -10.06 18.57 20.02
CA LEU A 288 -8.63 18.17 20.02
C LEU A 288 -8.33 17.03 19.03
N ASP A 289 -9.25 16.06 18.88
CA ASP A 289 -9.12 15.00 17.88
C ASP A 289 -9.34 15.57 16.47
N ASP A 290 -10.27 16.52 16.33
CA ASP A 290 -10.46 17.32 15.12
C ASP A 290 -9.21 18.15 14.75
N LEU A 291 -8.27 18.38 15.66
CA LEU A 291 -7.00 19.05 15.34
C LEU A 291 -5.93 18.06 14.87
N LEU A 292 -5.94 16.81 15.36
CA LEU A 292 -4.90 15.80 15.13
C LEU A 292 -5.21 14.80 13.99
N SER A 293 -6.46 14.68 13.54
CA SER A 293 -6.79 13.80 12.42
C SER A 293 -6.19 14.30 11.09
N THR A 294 -5.43 13.43 10.42
CA THR A 294 -4.74 13.71 9.14
C THR A 294 -5.69 13.86 7.95
N HIS A 295 -6.96 13.46 8.09
CA HIS A 295 -8.03 13.71 7.13
C HIS A 295 -9.30 14.19 7.84
N PRO A 296 -10.14 15.06 7.21
CA PRO A 296 -11.47 15.33 7.74
C PRO A 296 -12.27 14.03 7.85
N PRO A 297 -13.11 13.87 8.88
CA PRO A 297 -13.80 12.61 9.13
C PRO A 297 -14.61 12.21 7.90
N VAL A 298 -14.32 11.02 7.37
CA VAL A 298 -14.87 10.49 6.11
C VAL A 298 -16.41 10.59 6.08
N ARG A 299 -17.05 10.44 7.24
CA ARG A 299 -18.50 10.61 7.42
C ARG A 299 -19.03 11.98 7.01
N LYS A 300 -18.31 13.08 7.29
CA LYS A 300 -18.71 14.45 6.88
C LYS A 300 -18.63 14.60 5.36
N ARG A 301 -17.61 14.04 4.71
CA ARG A 301 -17.47 14.02 3.24
C ARG A 301 -18.60 13.23 2.58
N ILE A 302 -18.87 12.02 3.08
CA ILE A 302 -19.99 11.18 2.61
C ILE A 302 -21.31 11.95 2.73
N ALA A 303 -21.57 12.62 3.86
CA ALA A 303 -22.80 13.40 4.05
C ALA A 303 -22.97 14.53 3.02
N VAL A 304 -21.89 15.25 2.69
CA VAL A 304 -21.92 16.31 1.66
C VAL A 304 -22.23 15.72 0.29
N LEU A 305 -21.57 14.62 -0.10
CA LEU A 305 -21.79 13.95 -1.38
C LEU A 305 -23.20 13.37 -1.52
N LEU A 306 -23.71 12.75 -0.46
CA LEU A 306 -25.10 12.29 -0.40
C LEU A 306 -26.11 13.44 -0.51
N GLY A 307 -25.78 14.59 0.12
CA GLY A 307 -26.55 15.82 -0.03
C GLY A 307 -26.61 16.32 -1.47
N MET A 308 -25.49 16.27 -2.21
CA MET A 308 -25.44 16.60 -3.64
C MET A 308 -26.23 15.60 -4.50
N ALA A 309 -26.23 14.32 -4.11
CA ALA A 309 -26.99 13.27 -4.79
C ALA A 309 -28.49 13.27 -4.44
N HIS A 310 -28.91 14.03 -3.42
CA HIS A 310 -30.24 13.98 -2.82
C HIS A 310 -30.65 12.57 -2.33
N VAL A 311 -29.70 11.84 -1.76
CA VAL A 311 -29.89 10.46 -1.24
C VAL A 311 -29.66 10.41 0.27
N SER A 312 -30.43 9.60 1.00
CA SER A 312 -30.22 9.39 2.44
C SER A 312 -29.11 8.37 2.72
N ALA A 313 -28.39 8.55 3.82
CA ALA A 313 -27.29 7.64 4.22
C ALA A 313 -27.73 6.17 4.40
N SER A 314 -29.00 5.92 4.72
CA SER A 314 -29.57 4.58 4.83
C SER A 314 -29.47 3.73 3.54
N VAL A 315 -29.28 4.36 2.39
CA VAL A 315 -29.12 3.66 1.11
C VAL A 315 -27.77 2.94 1.04
N LEU A 316 -26.70 3.51 1.62
CA LEU A 316 -25.36 2.91 1.62
C LEU A 316 -25.35 1.56 2.36
N ASP A 317 -25.95 1.51 3.55
CA ASP A 317 -26.05 0.29 4.36
C ASP A 317 -26.92 -0.79 3.71
N SER A 318 -27.98 -0.38 2.98
CA SER A 318 -28.90 -1.30 2.32
C SER A 318 -28.27 -2.00 1.11
N GLN A 319 -27.41 -1.30 0.35
CA GLN A 319 -26.75 -1.86 -0.83
C GLN A 319 -25.66 -2.88 -0.45
N ASP A 320 -24.92 -2.66 0.63
CA ASP A 320 -23.93 -3.65 1.09
C ASP A 320 -24.61 -4.94 1.59
N ARG A 321 -25.79 -4.84 2.20
CA ARG A 321 -26.62 -6.02 2.56
C ARG A 321 -27.18 -6.73 1.33
N SER A 322 -27.69 -6.00 0.34
CA SER A 322 -28.27 -6.57 -0.88
C SER A 322 -27.23 -7.20 -1.81
N ARG A 323 -26.00 -6.64 -1.92
CA ARG A 323 -24.91 -7.26 -2.71
C ARG A 323 -24.28 -8.47 -2.02
N THR A 324 -24.32 -8.54 -0.69
CA THR A 324 -23.93 -9.76 0.04
C THR A 324 -24.97 -10.88 -0.15
N ALA A 325 -26.24 -10.52 -0.41
CA ALA A 325 -27.33 -11.45 -0.67
C ALA A 325 -27.57 -11.77 -2.16
N VAL A 326 -27.08 -10.92 -3.09
CA VAL A 326 -27.31 -11.05 -4.54
C VAL A 326 -25.97 -11.09 -5.26
N GLN A 327 -25.44 -12.31 -5.42
CA GLN A 327 -24.48 -12.61 -6.49
C GLN A 327 -24.65 -14.07 -6.94
N MET A 328 -25.77 -14.31 -7.63
CA MET A 328 -25.93 -15.35 -8.63
C MET A 328 -26.35 -14.68 -9.94
N PRO A 329 -25.40 -14.34 -10.82
CA PRO A 329 -25.66 -14.29 -12.26
C PRO A 329 -24.99 -15.50 -12.92
N GLY A 330 -25.74 -16.15 -13.80
CA GLY A 330 -25.32 -17.35 -14.53
C GLY A 330 -24.06 -17.16 -15.38
N SER A 331 -23.44 -18.31 -15.65
CA SER A 331 -22.26 -18.56 -16.46
C SER A 331 -22.01 -17.53 -17.58
N PRO A 332 -20.81 -16.94 -17.68
CA PRO A 332 -20.39 -16.33 -18.92
C PRO A 332 -20.00 -17.42 -19.92
N ALA A 333 -20.58 -17.31 -21.11
CA ALA A 333 -20.25 -18.11 -22.27
C ALA A 333 -18.75 -18.01 -22.60
N SER A 334 -18.16 -19.16 -22.89
CA SER A 334 -16.80 -19.35 -23.39
C SER A 334 -16.58 -18.60 -24.72
N SER A 335 -15.87 -17.48 -24.67
CA SER A 335 -15.33 -16.85 -25.88
C SER A 335 -13.95 -17.43 -26.18
N VAL A 336 -13.90 -18.34 -27.14
CA VAL A 336 -12.67 -18.82 -27.78
C VAL A 336 -12.12 -17.71 -28.67
N TYR A 337 -11.00 -17.10 -28.27
CA TYR A 337 -10.15 -16.34 -29.20
C TYR A 337 -8.85 -17.11 -29.40
N GLY A 338 -8.71 -17.67 -30.61
CA GLY A 338 -7.47 -18.24 -31.09
C GLY A 338 -6.51 -17.13 -31.53
N GLY A 339 -5.29 -17.20 -31.01
CA GLY A 339 -4.13 -16.43 -31.46
C GLY A 339 -2.89 -17.27 -31.21
N SER A 340 -2.28 -17.77 -32.28
CA SER A 340 -1.12 -18.66 -32.23
C SER A 340 0.17 -17.90 -31.91
N ALA A 341 0.68 -18.08 -30.70
CA ALA A 341 2.10 -17.99 -30.40
C ALA A 341 2.46 -19.25 -29.61
N GLN A 342 3.40 -20.07 -30.11
CA GLN A 342 3.86 -21.28 -29.43
C GLN A 342 4.64 -20.89 -28.17
N GLU A 343 3.92 -20.75 -27.06
CA GLU A 343 4.48 -20.66 -25.71
C GLU A 343 5.03 -22.03 -25.28
N PRO A 344 6.08 -22.06 -24.43
CA PRO A 344 6.71 -23.30 -23.99
C PRO A 344 5.69 -24.21 -23.28
N VAL A 345 5.71 -25.49 -23.62
CA VAL A 345 4.86 -26.51 -22.98
C VAL A 345 5.25 -26.63 -21.50
N VAL A 346 4.46 -26.00 -20.62
CA VAL A 346 4.68 -26.08 -19.18
C VAL A 346 4.07 -27.38 -18.65
N VAL A 347 4.87 -28.15 -17.93
CA VAL A 347 4.50 -29.46 -17.38
C VAL A 347 4.11 -29.31 -15.90
N CYS A 348 3.12 -30.07 -15.44
CA CYS A 348 2.70 -30.08 -14.04
C CYS A 348 3.84 -30.60 -13.16
N PRO A 349 4.24 -29.86 -12.11
CA PRO A 349 5.39 -30.23 -11.30
C PRO A 349 5.10 -31.38 -10.32
N SER A 350 3.81 -31.65 -10.04
CA SER A 350 3.35 -32.78 -9.23
C SER A 350 3.16 -34.06 -10.07
N CYS A 351 2.29 -34.04 -11.08
CA CYS A 351 1.90 -35.26 -11.81
C CYS A 351 2.49 -35.41 -13.22
N ARG A 352 3.34 -34.46 -13.66
CA ARG A 352 3.94 -34.40 -15.01
C ARG A 352 2.96 -34.35 -16.18
N GLY A 353 1.69 -34.04 -15.93
CA GLY A 353 0.67 -33.80 -16.97
C GLY A 353 0.84 -32.45 -17.67
N GLN A 354 0.19 -32.25 -18.81
CA GLN A 354 0.20 -30.96 -19.51
C GLN A 354 -0.64 -29.92 -18.76
N LEU A 355 -0.11 -28.70 -18.59
CA LEU A 355 -0.88 -27.59 -18.05
C LEU A 355 -1.66 -26.89 -19.17
N THR A 356 -2.92 -26.57 -18.90
CA THR A 356 -3.76 -25.79 -19.81
C THR A 356 -3.87 -24.35 -19.31
N ARG A 357 -3.70 -23.41 -20.24
CA ARG A 357 -3.91 -21.98 -19.99
C ARG A 357 -5.41 -21.73 -19.82
N GLU A 358 -5.78 -21.21 -18.66
CA GLU A 358 -7.16 -20.86 -18.31
C GLU A 358 -7.20 -19.43 -17.78
N SER A 359 -8.28 -18.71 -18.06
CA SER A 359 -8.54 -17.39 -17.45
C SER A 359 -9.30 -17.60 -16.15
N SER A 360 -8.68 -17.32 -15.01
CA SER A 360 -9.33 -17.31 -13.70
C SER A 360 -9.39 -15.87 -13.21
N GLU A 361 -10.60 -15.37 -12.92
CA GLU A 361 -10.83 -14.00 -12.42
C GLU A 361 -10.18 -12.90 -13.28
N SER A 362 -10.30 -13.02 -14.60
CA SER A 362 -9.67 -12.13 -15.60
C SER A 362 -8.13 -12.13 -15.60
N THR A 363 -7.50 -13.09 -14.90
CA THR A 363 -6.05 -13.30 -14.87
C THR A 363 -5.70 -14.64 -15.52
N VAL A 364 -4.58 -14.70 -16.23
CA VAL A 364 -4.12 -15.94 -16.87
C VAL A 364 -3.42 -16.84 -15.86
N VAL A 365 -3.94 -18.06 -15.67
CA VAL A 365 -3.35 -19.11 -14.81
C VAL A 365 -3.17 -20.41 -15.59
N PHE A 366 -2.32 -21.30 -15.07
CA PHE A 366 -2.08 -22.62 -15.66
C PHE A 366 -2.63 -23.71 -14.75
N ARG A 367 -3.67 -24.42 -15.20
CA ARG A 367 -4.32 -25.49 -14.43
C ARG A 367 -3.90 -26.86 -14.95
N CYS A 368 -3.67 -27.81 -14.04
CA CYS A 368 -3.49 -29.21 -14.41
C CYS A 368 -4.83 -29.95 -14.42
N ARG A 369 -5.15 -30.65 -15.51
CA ARG A 369 -6.39 -31.45 -15.59
C ARG A 369 -6.35 -32.77 -14.80
N SER A 370 -5.18 -33.24 -14.40
CA SER A 370 -5.01 -34.52 -13.70
C SER A 370 -5.02 -34.37 -12.19
N CYS A 371 -4.22 -33.46 -11.63
CA CYS A 371 -4.17 -33.21 -10.19
C CYS A 371 -5.00 -32.00 -9.73
N MET A 372 -5.59 -31.25 -10.66
CA MET A 372 -6.35 -30.02 -10.37
C MET A 372 -5.55 -28.88 -9.72
N GLY A 373 -4.23 -29.03 -9.56
CA GLY A 373 -3.35 -27.96 -9.05
C GLY A 373 -3.16 -26.82 -10.04
N LEU A 374 -2.72 -25.68 -9.50
CA LEU A 374 -2.60 -24.40 -10.20
C LEU A 374 -1.17 -23.86 -10.12
N LEU A 375 -0.61 -23.52 -11.27
CA LEU A 375 0.65 -22.77 -11.36
C LEU A 375 0.33 -21.30 -11.65
N VAL A 376 0.80 -20.43 -10.76
CA VAL A 376 0.52 -18.99 -10.78
C VAL A 376 1.82 -18.21 -10.66
N ASP A 377 1.99 -17.18 -11.47
CA ASP A 377 3.12 -16.24 -11.30
C ASP A 377 2.90 -15.39 -10.04
N ASN A 378 3.95 -15.12 -9.26
CA ASN A 378 3.80 -14.52 -7.92
C ASN A 378 3.15 -13.13 -7.93
N ASP A 379 3.36 -12.36 -8.99
CA ASP A 379 2.76 -11.04 -9.24
C ASP A 379 1.24 -11.10 -9.45
N LYS A 380 0.73 -12.26 -9.89
CA LYS A 380 -0.71 -12.49 -10.14
C LYS A 380 -1.46 -12.95 -8.89
N ILE A 381 -0.76 -13.48 -7.88
CA ILE A 381 -1.39 -14.03 -6.67
C ILE A 381 -2.21 -12.99 -5.91
N PRO A 382 -1.69 -11.78 -5.60
CA PRO A 382 -2.49 -10.75 -4.92
C PRO A 382 -3.76 -10.41 -5.69
N ARG A 383 -3.71 -10.41 -7.03
CA ARG A 383 -4.87 -10.14 -7.90
C ARG A 383 -5.96 -11.20 -7.74
N ILE A 384 -5.56 -12.47 -7.79
CA ILE A 384 -6.48 -13.61 -7.67
C ILE A 384 -7.08 -13.68 -6.26
N LEU A 385 -6.30 -13.35 -5.23
CA LEU A 385 -6.80 -13.28 -3.85
C LEU A 385 -7.71 -12.08 -3.61
N ALA A 386 -7.49 -10.97 -4.32
CA ALA A 386 -8.31 -9.78 -4.19
C ALA A 386 -9.71 -9.99 -4.78
N ARG A 387 -9.80 -10.75 -5.88
CA ARG A 387 -11.02 -10.97 -6.68
C ARG A 387 -11.85 -12.10 -6.10
N LYS A 388 -13.03 -11.73 -5.61
CA LYS A 388 -13.99 -12.61 -4.92
C LYS A 388 -14.70 -13.53 -5.91
N GLN A 389 -14.70 -14.85 -5.67
CA GLN A 389 -15.74 -15.73 -6.23
C GLN A 389 -15.88 -17.17 -5.71
N VAL A 390 -15.01 -17.71 -4.84
CA VAL A 390 -15.27 -19.04 -4.29
C VAL A 390 -16.32 -18.93 -3.19
N THR A 391 -17.53 -19.42 -3.43
CA THR A 391 -18.48 -19.68 -2.34
C THR A 391 -17.82 -20.64 -1.38
N CYS A 392 -17.40 -20.15 -0.22
CA CYS A 392 -16.77 -21.00 0.76
C CYS A 392 -17.83 -21.94 1.32
N THR A 393 -17.90 -23.13 0.74
CA THR A 393 -18.82 -24.18 1.16
C THR A 393 -18.47 -24.64 2.57
N ASP A 394 -19.45 -25.17 3.31
CA ASP A 394 -19.22 -25.71 4.66
C ASP A 394 -18.11 -26.77 4.67
N ARG A 395 -17.97 -27.53 3.58
CA ARG A 395 -16.87 -28.47 3.37
C ARG A 395 -15.51 -27.77 3.35
N LEU A 396 -15.38 -26.69 2.58
CA LEU A 396 -14.13 -25.93 2.45
C LEU A 396 -13.79 -25.24 3.79
N LEU A 397 -14.78 -24.67 4.48
CA LEU A 397 -14.59 -24.10 5.83
C LEU A 397 -14.09 -25.13 6.85
N ALA A 398 -14.66 -26.34 6.84
CA ALA A 398 -14.22 -27.42 7.72
C ALA A 398 -12.76 -27.83 7.42
N LEU A 399 -12.42 -27.95 6.13
CA LEU A 399 -11.07 -28.27 5.68
C LEU A 399 -10.07 -27.18 6.10
N VAL A 400 -10.40 -25.91 5.85
CA VAL A 400 -9.59 -24.75 6.25
C VAL A 400 -9.31 -24.75 7.75
N ARG A 401 -10.33 -24.95 8.59
CA ARG A 401 -10.16 -24.99 10.05
C ARG A 401 -9.26 -26.15 10.49
N ALA A 402 -9.43 -27.33 9.90
CA ALA A 402 -8.62 -28.49 10.21
C ALA A 402 -7.14 -28.26 9.83
N VAL A 403 -6.88 -27.80 8.60
CA VAL A 403 -5.53 -27.53 8.09
C VAL A 403 -4.85 -26.42 8.88
N THR A 404 -5.55 -25.31 9.15
CA THR A 404 -5.00 -24.19 9.91
C THR A 404 -4.68 -24.59 11.36
N ALA A 405 -5.57 -25.34 12.02
CA ALA A 405 -5.34 -25.82 13.38
C ALA A 405 -4.19 -26.82 13.48
N ASP A 406 -4.05 -27.72 12.50
CA ASP A 406 -2.92 -28.65 12.43
C ASP A 406 -1.60 -27.90 12.18
N ASN A 407 -1.61 -26.91 11.28
CA ASN A 407 -0.45 -26.08 10.97
C ASN A 407 -0.05 -25.16 12.13
N GLN A 408 -1.00 -24.67 12.93
CA GLN A 408 -0.70 -23.94 14.18
C GLN A 408 0.01 -24.84 15.19
N ARG A 409 -0.47 -26.09 15.37
CA ARG A 409 0.20 -27.07 16.25
C ARG A 409 1.58 -27.41 15.73
N SER A 410 1.72 -27.59 14.41
CA SER A 410 2.99 -27.91 13.79
C SER A 410 3.99 -26.76 13.89
N LEU A 411 3.56 -25.49 13.79
CA LEU A 411 4.40 -24.31 14.02
C LEU A 411 4.93 -24.23 15.47
N ALA A 412 4.07 -24.45 16.47
CA ALA A 412 4.47 -24.50 17.88
C ALA A 412 5.47 -25.63 18.15
N ILE A 413 5.36 -26.75 17.41
CA ILE A 413 6.29 -27.89 17.49
C ILE A 413 7.57 -27.64 16.66
N ARG A 414 7.49 -26.88 15.56
CA ARG A 414 8.60 -26.60 14.62
C ARG A 414 9.65 -25.67 15.22
N GLN A 415 9.27 -24.77 16.14
CA GLN A 415 10.23 -24.06 17.00
C GLN A 415 11.04 -25.02 17.89
N LYS A 416 10.50 -26.20 18.22
CA LYS A 416 11.17 -27.24 19.04
C LYS A 416 11.91 -28.32 18.24
N ARG A 417 11.67 -28.45 16.93
CA ARG A 417 12.27 -29.51 16.08
C ARG A 417 12.80 -28.95 14.76
N LEU A 418 13.95 -28.29 14.80
CA LEU A 418 14.73 -27.91 13.60
C LEU A 418 15.67 -29.04 13.09
N LYS A 419 15.44 -30.31 13.46
CA LYS A 419 16.33 -31.43 13.05
C LYS A 419 15.67 -32.67 12.47
N GLU A 420 14.35 -32.72 12.37
CA GLU A 420 13.67 -33.92 11.87
C GLU A 420 12.51 -33.57 10.95
N LYS A 421 12.81 -33.37 9.67
CA LYS A 421 11.96 -33.87 8.58
C LYS A 421 12.81 -34.13 7.34
N LYS A 422 13.06 -35.41 7.13
CA LYS A 422 13.65 -36.02 5.94
C LYS A 422 12.48 -36.63 5.17
N ASN A 423 12.40 -36.38 3.87
CA ASN A 423 11.40 -36.87 2.90
C ASN A 423 10.05 -36.12 2.88
N GLU A 424 10.05 -34.89 2.36
CA GLU A 424 8.89 -34.37 1.61
C GLU A 424 9.22 -34.46 0.12
N GLU A 425 8.24 -34.84 -0.70
CA GLU A 425 8.40 -34.97 -2.16
C GLU A 425 8.87 -33.64 -2.74
N THR A 426 10.12 -33.60 -3.20
CA THR A 426 10.71 -32.36 -3.74
C THR A 426 10.11 -32.08 -5.11
N ILE A 427 9.15 -31.17 -5.15
CA ILE A 427 8.53 -30.66 -6.38
C ILE A 427 9.56 -29.79 -7.13
N LEU A 428 9.65 -29.96 -8.45
CA LEU A 428 10.58 -29.22 -9.32
C LEU A 428 9.83 -28.11 -10.08
N CYS A 429 10.41 -26.92 -10.16
CA CYS A 429 9.86 -25.82 -10.91
C CYS A 429 9.80 -26.16 -12.41
N PRO A 430 8.65 -26.03 -13.08
CA PRO A 430 8.53 -26.42 -14.48
C PRO A 430 9.23 -25.47 -15.46
N LYS A 431 9.64 -24.28 -15.00
CA LYS A 431 10.38 -23.29 -15.81
C LYS A 431 11.90 -23.45 -15.71
N CYS A 432 12.45 -23.73 -14.52
CA CYS A 432 13.91 -23.81 -14.30
C CYS A 432 14.43 -25.15 -13.77
N ASN A 433 13.54 -26.12 -13.52
CA ASN A 433 13.86 -27.44 -12.98
C ASN A 433 14.60 -27.43 -11.62
N ARG A 434 14.54 -26.32 -10.87
CA ARG A 434 15.05 -26.22 -9.50
C ARG A 434 13.98 -26.64 -8.50
N VAL A 435 14.40 -27.15 -7.35
CA VAL A 435 13.52 -27.53 -6.25
C VAL A 435 12.70 -26.32 -5.78
N MET A 436 11.39 -26.50 -5.67
CA MET A 436 10.49 -25.52 -5.06
C MET A 436 10.50 -25.71 -3.55
N PHE A 437 10.46 -24.59 -2.81
CA PHE A 437 10.48 -24.63 -1.35
C PHE A 437 9.06 -24.48 -0.82
N ARG A 438 8.63 -25.47 -0.04
CA ARG A 438 7.35 -25.47 0.66
C ARG A 438 7.39 -24.52 1.84
N THR A 439 6.52 -23.52 1.85
CA THR A 439 6.44 -22.47 2.89
C THR A 439 4.99 -22.08 3.11
N PHE A 440 4.66 -21.52 4.27
CA PHE A 440 3.36 -20.88 4.45
C PHE A 440 3.23 -19.64 3.55
N TYR A 441 2.02 -19.36 3.05
CA TYR A 441 1.75 -18.17 2.24
C TYR A 441 2.12 -16.88 2.99
N SER A 442 1.71 -16.78 4.25
CA SER A 442 2.15 -15.77 5.22
C SER A 442 1.95 -16.29 6.65
N TYR A 443 2.55 -15.63 7.65
CA TYR A 443 2.32 -15.98 9.05
C TYR A 443 0.86 -15.79 9.52
N ALA A 444 0.09 -14.93 8.84
CA ALA A 444 -1.34 -14.76 9.10
C ALA A 444 -2.20 -15.86 8.45
N TYR A 445 -1.71 -16.49 7.37
CA TYR A 445 -2.45 -17.48 6.59
C TYR A 445 -1.60 -18.74 6.44
N LEU A 446 -1.85 -19.69 7.35
CA LEU A 446 -1.08 -20.93 7.49
C LEU A 446 -1.48 -22.00 6.48
N ILE A 447 -1.54 -21.62 5.22
CA ILE A 447 -1.68 -22.53 4.08
C ILE A 447 -0.29 -22.71 3.49
N GLU A 448 0.16 -23.96 3.40
CA GLU A 448 1.42 -24.31 2.77
C GLU A 448 1.30 -24.13 1.26
N ILE A 449 2.36 -23.64 0.62
CA ILE A 449 2.45 -23.44 -0.81
C ILE A 449 3.89 -23.71 -1.26
N ASP A 450 4.06 -24.08 -2.53
CA ASP A 450 5.37 -24.34 -3.11
C ASP A 450 5.85 -23.15 -3.94
N ARG A 451 6.99 -22.55 -3.57
CA ARG A 451 7.54 -21.36 -4.25
C ARG A 451 8.86 -21.64 -4.95
N CYS A 452 9.01 -21.11 -6.16
CA CYS A 452 10.29 -21.03 -6.84
C CYS A 452 10.91 -19.64 -6.66
N SER A 453 12.10 -19.56 -6.05
CA SER A 453 12.82 -18.30 -5.82
C SER A 453 13.44 -17.69 -7.08
N VAL A 454 13.59 -18.48 -8.16
CA VAL A 454 14.29 -18.04 -9.39
C VAL A 454 13.31 -17.58 -10.46
N CYS A 455 12.24 -18.33 -10.66
CA CYS A 455 11.24 -18.02 -11.69
C CYS A 455 10.05 -17.22 -11.16
N HIS A 456 10.02 -16.93 -9.85
CA HIS A 456 8.92 -16.22 -9.19
C HIS A 456 7.54 -16.81 -9.50
N VAL A 457 7.44 -18.15 -9.49
CA VAL A 457 6.18 -18.90 -9.64
C VAL A 457 5.85 -19.64 -8.36
N THR A 458 4.56 -19.75 -8.08
CA THR A 458 3.99 -20.54 -6.98
C THR A 458 3.12 -21.64 -7.56
N TRP A 459 3.26 -22.83 -6.99
CA TRP A 459 2.37 -23.96 -7.22
C TRP A 459 1.43 -24.09 -6.02
N PHE A 460 0.13 -24.19 -6.32
CA PHE A 460 -0.92 -24.49 -5.37
C PHE A 460 -1.45 -25.90 -5.66
N ASP A 461 -1.41 -26.78 -4.66
CA ASP A 461 -2.07 -28.08 -4.73
C ASP A 461 -3.61 -27.91 -4.73
N THR A 462 -4.33 -29.02 -4.90
CA THR A 462 -5.80 -29.02 -4.97
C THR A 462 -6.39 -28.29 -3.76
N ASP A 463 -7.34 -27.39 -4.02
CA ASP A 463 -8.07 -26.59 -3.03
C ASP A 463 -7.21 -25.56 -2.24
N GLU A 464 -5.87 -25.52 -2.35
CA GLU A 464 -5.02 -24.61 -1.54
C GLU A 464 -5.28 -23.12 -1.82
N LEU A 465 -5.40 -22.74 -3.10
CA LEU A 465 -5.71 -21.36 -3.48
C LEU A 465 -7.12 -20.96 -3.02
N GLU A 466 -8.08 -21.87 -3.10
CA GLU A 466 -9.47 -21.65 -2.70
C GLU A 466 -9.60 -21.54 -1.17
N MET A 467 -8.86 -22.38 -0.42
CA MET A 467 -8.72 -22.30 1.03
C MET A 467 -8.14 -20.95 1.46
N LEU A 468 -7.11 -20.48 0.75
CA LEU A 468 -6.49 -19.18 1.01
C LEU A 468 -7.45 -18.02 0.75
N GLN A 469 -8.20 -18.05 -0.35
CA GLN A 469 -9.25 -17.07 -0.65
C GLN A 469 -10.34 -17.05 0.43
N CYS A 470 -10.80 -18.23 0.88
CA CYS A 470 -11.80 -18.34 1.93
C CYS A 470 -11.32 -17.82 3.30
N LEU A 471 -10.05 -18.05 3.66
CA LEU A 471 -9.44 -17.53 4.89
C LEU A 471 -9.41 -16.01 4.93
N ILE A 472 -8.97 -15.40 3.83
CA ILE A 472 -8.88 -13.94 3.67
C ILE A 472 -10.29 -13.32 3.71
N GLU A 473 -11.26 -13.95 3.03
CA GLU A 473 -12.62 -13.43 2.94
C GLU A 473 -13.38 -13.47 4.27
N ASN A 474 -13.36 -14.61 4.97
CA ASN A 474 -14.13 -14.78 6.21
C ASN A 474 -13.43 -14.23 7.45
N LYS A 475 -12.30 -13.54 7.29
CA LYS A 475 -11.47 -12.99 8.39
C LYS A 475 -11.11 -14.05 9.45
N ILE A 476 -11.05 -15.32 9.06
CA ILE A 476 -10.90 -16.45 9.98
C ILE A 476 -9.56 -16.40 10.72
N ALA A 477 -8.53 -15.83 10.10
CA ALA A 477 -7.20 -15.65 10.70
C ALA A 477 -7.22 -14.81 12.00
N GLY A 478 -8.16 -13.87 12.15
CA GLY A 478 -8.32 -13.09 13.38
C GLY A 478 -9.15 -13.81 14.46
N THR A 479 -9.99 -14.77 14.07
CA THR A 479 -10.92 -15.47 14.97
C THR A 479 -10.35 -16.79 15.49
N ILE A 480 -9.52 -17.46 14.70
CA ILE A 480 -8.68 -18.56 15.17
C ILE A 480 -7.46 -17.91 15.80
N GLY A 481 -7.56 -17.55 17.09
CA GLY A 481 -6.49 -16.88 17.83
C GLY A 481 -5.10 -17.37 17.45
N ILE A 482 -4.44 -16.63 16.57
CA ILE A 482 -3.01 -16.76 16.33
C ILE A 482 -2.43 -16.17 17.60
N ALA A 483 -2.06 -17.06 18.54
CA ALA A 483 -1.61 -16.69 19.87
C ALA A 483 -0.62 -15.53 19.77
N SER A 484 -1.00 -14.42 20.39
CA SER A 484 -0.21 -13.22 20.62
C SER A 484 0.89 -13.47 21.67
N ASP A 485 1.56 -14.60 21.62
CA ASP A 485 2.68 -14.96 22.51
C ASP A 485 4.02 -14.76 21.78
N VAL A 486 4.21 -13.55 21.24
CA VAL A 486 5.54 -13.03 20.90
C VAL A 486 5.74 -11.70 21.65
N GLN A 487 5.50 -11.75 22.95
CA GLN A 487 6.09 -10.90 23.97
C GLN A 487 6.45 -11.85 25.11
N ASP A 488 7.69 -11.77 25.60
CA ASP A 488 8.31 -12.61 26.64
C ASP A 488 9.06 -13.87 26.17
N VAL A 489 10.20 -13.68 25.49
CA VAL A 489 11.49 -14.33 25.84
C VAL A 489 12.63 -13.36 25.58
#